data_AF-A0A7V7MP85-F1
#
_entry.id   AF-A0A7V7MP85-F1
#
_cell.length_a   1.000
_cell.length_b   1.000
_cell.length_c   1.000
_cell.angle_alpha   90.00
_cell.angle_beta   90.00
_cell.angle_gamma   90.00
#
_symmetry.space_group_name_H-M   'P 1'
#
loop_
_entity.id
_entity.type
_entity.pdbx_description
1 polymer ?
#
loop_
_entity_poly.entity_id
_entity_poly.type
_entity_poly.pdbx_seq_one_letter_code
_entity_poly.pdbx_strand_id
1 'polypeptide(L)'
;MILRTRLLAWIGTTLILTIQASCVQVEPKPDFEEARDLVTQSTGRAEVFDPFAPLLSEQELGAVLDQGLSLEEALRLALIHNRELQAEFQRIGVSHADWVQARLLSNPSLDLLLRFPTGGGRSVLEAIVGVQLFELWRIPLRAEVAEHNLQSTIFEVARRAGERLADTRKAYYAALAAEELLQIAQQNLDLAARSFEAIADLHSAGAADAFEETLARGPWLSAELGLRTARMEVANAKRELAEQLSLEHSVEELELTGRLPELLEDEVDTEALVKQALQSRLDLQAMIAAIEAMETHLRLENRRAWGDLAAGPAVEMASGSGDARVGPALNLRLPIFDQNQAQVVRAEFQKRQLRKLFQSARVTVAQEVRSSADRVQTTAGNLQFYRAELLPQVERSLEMARESFTAGQSPLLAVIEMQRQLLEVRRGYVSLCLEAAVAISDLERAVGAPIP
;
A
#
# COMPACT_ATOMS: atom_id res chain seq x y z
N MET A 1 -18.44 -70.31 -17.62
CA MET A 1 -18.50 -68.97 -18.26
C MET A 1 -19.06 -67.87 -17.35
N ILE A 2 -18.98 -68.00 -16.02
CA ILE A 2 -19.57 -67.05 -15.04
C ILE A 2 -18.50 -66.45 -14.10
N LEU A 3 -17.26 -66.98 -14.10
CA LEU A 3 -16.17 -66.49 -13.23
C LEU A 3 -15.33 -65.33 -13.82
N ARG A 4 -15.40 -65.08 -15.14
CA ARG A 4 -14.57 -64.05 -15.80
C ARG A 4 -15.16 -62.64 -15.74
N THR A 5 -16.46 -62.50 -15.49
CA THR A 5 -17.15 -61.20 -15.41
C THR A 5 -17.05 -60.54 -14.04
N ARG A 6 -16.62 -61.26 -12.99
CA ARG A 6 -16.47 -60.69 -11.63
C ARG A 6 -15.13 -60.01 -11.36
N LEU A 7 -14.07 -60.37 -12.09
CA LEU A 7 -12.73 -59.77 -11.91
C LEU A 7 -12.58 -58.40 -12.59
N LEU A 8 -13.23 -58.20 -13.75
CA LEU A 8 -13.31 -56.90 -14.42
C LEU A 8 -14.20 -55.91 -13.66
N ALA A 9 -15.24 -56.40 -12.98
CA ALA A 9 -16.04 -55.58 -12.07
C ALA A 9 -15.22 -55.12 -10.85
N TRP A 10 -14.40 -56.01 -10.27
CA TRP A 10 -13.61 -55.68 -9.07
C TRP A 10 -12.50 -54.65 -9.29
N ILE A 11 -11.80 -54.66 -10.44
CA ILE A 11 -10.75 -53.67 -10.76
C ILE A 11 -11.37 -52.33 -11.19
N GLY A 12 -12.55 -52.34 -11.80
CA GLY A 12 -13.32 -51.12 -12.09
C GLY A 12 -13.90 -50.46 -10.84
N THR A 13 -14.32 -51.23 -9.83
CA THR A 13 -14.91 -50.68 -8.60
C THR A 13 -13.89 -50.23 -7.55
N THR A 14 -12.64 -50.74 -7.54
CA THR A 14 -11.62 -50.26 -6.59
C THR A 14 -10.94 -48.97 -7.01
N LEU A 15 -10.99 -48.59 -8.29
CA LEU A 15 -10.45 -47.30 -8.77
C LEU A 15 -11.49 -46.17 -8.74
N ILE A 16 -12.79 -46.49 -8.63
CA ILE A 16 -13.89 -45.52 -8.63
C ILE A 16 -14.33 -45.11 -7.20
N LEU A 17 -13.82 -45.78 -6.15
CA LEU A 17 -14.31 -45.59 -4.77
C LEU A 17 -13.50 -44.64 -3.87
N THR A 18 -12.71 -43.71 -4.43
CA THR A 18 -12.12 -42.58 -3.68
C THR A 18 -12.16 -41.27 -4.49
N ILE A 19 -13.26 -41.02 -5.21
CA ILE A 19 -13.62 -39.70 -5.75
C ILE A 19 -14.86 -39.17 -5.01
N GLN A 20 -15.04 -39.57 -3.75
CA GLN A 20 -15.88 -38.83 -2.80
C GLN A 20 -15.08 -37.61 -2.36
N ALA A 21 -15.15 -36.57 -3.18
CA ALA A 21 -15.10 -35.16 -2.84
C ALA A 21 -14.75 -34.85 -1.38
N SER A 22 -13.46 -34.88 -1.04
CA SER A 22 -12.95 -33.77 -0.25
C SER A 22 -12.63 -32.69 -1.27
N CYS A 23 -13.63 -31.90 -1.63
CA CYS A 23 -13.37 -30.59 -2.22
C CYS A 23 -12.40 -29.92 -1.23
N VAL A 24 -11.14 -29.77 -1.62
CA VAL A 24 -10.16 -29.07 -0.80
C VAL A 24 -10.75 -27.68 -0.58
N GLN A 25 -11.18 -27.41 0.65
CA GLN A 25 -11.81 -26.16 0.99
C GLN A 25 -10.71 -25.09 0.99
N VAL A 26 -10.84 -24.14 0.07
CA VAL A 26 -9.94 -22.99 -0.03
C VAL A 26 -10.40 -21.99 1.02
N GLU A 27 -9.81 -22.06 2.21
CA GLU A 27 -10.15 -21.18 3.34
C GLU A 27 -8.94 -20.29 3.69
N PRO A 28 -8.83 -19.10 3.09
CA PRO A 28 -7.69 -18.18 3.30
C PRO A 28 -7.76 -17.40 4.62
N LYS A 29 -8.76 -17.67 5.48
CA LYS A 29 -9.04 -16.89 6.69
C LYS A 29 -7.82 -16.72 7.62
N PRO A 30 -7.01 -17.75 7.91
CA PRO A 30 -5.82 -17.59 8.76
C PRO A 30 -4.78 -16.62 8.18
N ASP A 31 -4.61 -16.60 6.86
CA ASP A 31 -3.63 -15.71 6.21
C ASP A 31 -4.08 -14.24 6.25
N PHE A 32 -5.40 -14.02 6.18
CA PHE A 32 -5.99 -12.71 6.40
C PHE A 32 -5.80 -12.23 7.86
N GLU A 33 -5.96 -13.12 8.84
CA GLU A 33 -5.71 -12.81 10.25
C GLU A 33 -4.22 -12.48 10.48
N GLU A 34 -3.29 -13.26 9.92
CA GLU A 34 -1.86 -12.98 9.99
C GLU A 34 -1.50 -11.61 9.39
N ALA A 35 -2.05 -11.27 8.23
CA ALA A 35 -1.82 -9.95 7.62
C ALA A 35 -2.33 -8.82 8.53
N ARG A 36 -3.51 -8.98 9.15
CA ARG A 36 -4.07 -7.99 10.07
C ARG A 36 -3.24 -7.84 11.34
N ASP A 37 -2.69 -8.93 11.86
CA ASP A 37 -1.79 -8.90 13.02
C ASP A 37 -0.51 -8.14 12.69
N LEU A 38 0.07 -8.37 11.51
CA LEU A 38 1.24 -7.62 11.02
C LEU A 38 0.95 -6.13 10.82
N VAL A 39 -0.23 -5.78 10.29
CA VAL A 39 -0.67 -4.39 10.18
C VAL A 39 -0.80 -3.78 11.57
N THR A 40 -1.43 -4.49 12.51
CA THR A 40 -1.61 -4.00 13.88
C THR A 40 -0.26 -3.79 14.57
N GLN A 41 0.69 -4.71 14.41
CA GLN A 41 2.02 -4.61 15.00
C GLN A 41 2.83 -3.45 14.40
N SER A 42 2.76 -3.23 13.09
CA SER A 42 3.54 -2.20 12.39
C SER A 42 2.92 -0.80 12.47
N THR A 43 1.62 -0.69 12.76
CA THR A 43 0.89 0.59 12.75
C THR A 43 0.32 0.99 14.12
N GLY A 44 0.24 0.05 15.07
CA GLY A 44 -0.41 0.25 16.37
C GLY A 44 -1.94 0.31 16.30
N ARG A 45 -2.57 -0.01 15.16
CA ARG A 45 -4.02 0.11 14.94
C ARG A 45 -4.68 -1.26 14.80
N ALA A 46 -5.66 -1.56 15.65
CA ALA A 46 -6.35 -2.86 15.67
C ALA A 46 -7.51 -2.98 14.66
N GLU A 47 -8.12 -1.87 14.26
CA GLU A 47 -9.21 -1.85 13.29
C GLU A 47 -8.65 -1.86 11.85
N VAL A 48 -8.60 -3.04 11.25
CA VAL A 48 -8.13 -3.29 9.88
C VAL A 48 -9.23 -4.00 9.09
N PHE A 49 -9.32 -3.73 7.79
CA PHE A 49 -10.25 -4.40 6.89
C PHE A 49 -10.26 -5.93 7.08
N ASP A 50 -11.47 -6.49 7.17
CA ASP A 50 -11.74 -7.92 7.23
C ASP A 50 -12.66 -8.31 6.07
N PRO A 51 -12.19 -9.11 5.08
CA PRO A 51 -13.00 -9.53 3.95
C PRO A 51 -14.26 -10.33 4.32
N PHE A 52 -14.32 -10.89 5.53
CA PHE A 52 -15.44 -11.71 6.00
C PHE A 52 -16.41 -10.93 6.90
N ALA A 53 -16.06 -9.71 7.31
CA ALA A 53 -16.94 -8.83 8.05
C ALA A 53 -17.83 -8.02 7.10
N PRO A 54 -19.02 -7.55 7.54
CA PRO A 54 -19.82 -6.63 6.75
C PRO A 54 -19.03 -5.33 6.51
N LEU A 55 -19.07 -4.84 5.27
CA LEU A 55 -18.50 -3.54 4.91
C LEU A 55 -19.24 -2.42 5.63
N LEU A 56 -18.53 -1.32 5.89
CA LEU A 56 -19.09 -0.11 6.46
C LEU A 56 -20.20 0.44 5.54
N SER A 57 -21.39 0.68 6.10
CA SER A 57 -22.52 1.19 5.31
C SER A 57 -22.36 2.67 4.99
N GLU A 58 -23.00 3.13 3.90
CA GLU A 58 -23.00 4.57 3.54
C GLU A 58 -23.62 5.45 4.63
N GLN A 59 -24.58 4.91 5.40
CA GLN A 59 -25.21 5.63 6.52
C GLN A 59 -24.25 5.82 7.69
N GLU A 60 -23.48 4.78 8.04
CA GLU A 60 -22.43 4.88 9.07
C GLU A 60 -21.31 5.81 8.63
N LEU A 61 -20.94 5.77 7.34
CA LEU A 61 -19.94 6.67 6.77
C LEU A 61 -20.42 8.12 6.86
N GLY A 62 -21.64 8.42 6.42
CA GLY A 62 -22.23 9.76 6.50
C GLY A 62 -22.28 10.28 7.94
N ALA A 63 -22.70 9.44 8.90
CA ALA A 63 -22.78 9.83 10.30
C ALA A 63 -21.41 10.21 10.92
N VAL A 64 -20.31 9.56 10.48
CA VAL A 64 -18.94 9.92 10.90
C VAL A 64 -18.53 11.25 10.26
N LEU A 65 -18.79 11.42 8.96
CA LEU A 65 -18.42 12.64 8.25
C LEU A 65 -19.18 13.87 8.74
N ASP A 66 -20.46 13.72 9.12
CA ASP A 66 -21.31 14.80 9.65
C ASP A 66 -20.88 15.32 11.02
N GLN A 67 -20.17 14.51 11.82
CA GLN A 67 -19.67 14.90 13.15
C GLN A 67 -18.31 15.63 13.09
N GLY A 68 -17.74 15.75 11.89
CA GLY A 68 -16.38 16.20 11.66
C GLY A 68 -15.37 15.05 11.78
N LEU A 69 -14.36 15.08 10.93
CA LEU A 69 -13.38 14.01 10.79
C LEU A 69 -12.12 14.32 11.62
N SER A 70 -11.85 13.48 12.62
CA SER A 70 -10.58 13.50 13.35
C SER A 70 -9.49 12.71 12.61
N LEU A 71 -8.22 12.90 13.01
CA LEU A 71 -7.11 12.12 12.47
C LEU A 71 -7.32 10.62 12.72
N GLU A 72 -7.77 10.24 13.92
CA GLU A 72 -7.96 8.84 14.26
C GLU A 72 -9.04 8.18 13.42
N GLU A 73 -10.14 8.89 13.16
CA GLU A 73 -11.21 8.43 12.28
C GLU A 73 -10.76 8.38 10.82
N ALA A 74 -9.98 9.35 10.34
CA ALA A 74 -9.41 9.32 9.00
C ALA A 74 -8.52 8.07 8.81
N LEU A 75 -7.62 7.78 9.76
CA LEU A 75 -6.77 6.60 9.72
C LEU A 75 -7.57 5.30 9.81
N ARG A 76 -8.63 5.28 10.62
CA ARG A 76 -9.56 4.15 10.73
C ARG A 76 -10.26 3.89 9.40
N LEU A 77 -10.86 4.93 8.79
CA LEU A 77 -11.52 4.86 7.49
C LEU A 77 -10.55 4.42 6.39
N ALA A 78 -9.30 4.91 6.40
CA ALA A 78 -8.28 4.48 5.45
C ALA A 78 -7.98 2.97 5.51
N LEU A 79 -8.06 2.35 6.70
CA LEU A 79 -7.80 0.91 6.87
C LEU A 79 -8.99 0.01 6.56
N ILE A 80 -10.22 0.50 6.70
CA ILE A 80 -11.44 -0.32 6.57
C ILE A 80 -12.24 -0.03 5.30
N HIS A 81 -12.24 1.22 4.83
CA HIS A 81 -13.08 1.68 3.72
C HIS A 81 -12.31 1.83 2.39
N ASN A 82 -11.00 2.09 2.43
CA ASN A 82 -10.23 2.33 1.22
C ASN A 82 -10.25 1.11 0.27
N ARG A 83 -10.74 1.32 -0.95
CA ARG A 83 -10.98 0.22 -1.91
C ARG A 83 -9.71 -0.31 -2.54
N GLU A 84 -8.66 0.51 -2.64
CA GLU A 84 -7.35 0.07 -3.12
C GLU A 84 -6.71 -0.88 -2.10
N LEU A 85 -6.80 -0.56 -0.80
CA LEU A 85 -6.35 -1.46 0.27
C LEU A 85 -7.16 -2.75 0.30
N GLN A 86 -8.49 -2.67 0.16
CA GLN A 86 -9.35 -3.86 0.07
C GLN A 86 -8.93 -4.77 -1.10
N ALA A 87 -8.59 -4.18 -2.26
CA ALA A 87 -8.08 -4.92 -3.41
C ALA A 87 -6.71 -5.56 -3.14
N GLU A 88 -5.81 -4.88 -2.45
CA GLU A 88 -4.52 -5.46 -2.01
C GLU A 88 -4.74 -6.66 -1.09
N PHE A 89 -5.67 -6.59 -0.14
CA PHE A 89 -6.03 -7.75 0.70
C PHE A 89 -6.51 -8.94 -0.14
N GLN A 90 -7.27 -8.74 -1.21
CA GLN A 90 -7.69 -9.85 -2.08
C GLN A 90 -6.53 -10.60 -2.74
N ARG A 91 -5.34 -9.99 -2.86
CA ARG A 91 -4.14 -10.70 -3.35
C ARG A 91 -3.73 -11.86 -2.45
N ILE A 92 -4.01 -11.77 -1.14
CA ILE A 92 -3.77 -12.89 -0.19
C ILE A 92 -4.62 -14.08 -0.60
N GLY A 93 -5.92 -13.88 -0.84
CA GLY A 93 -6.82 -14.94 -1.29
C GLY A 93 -6.38 -15.57 -2.61
N VAL A 94 -5.91 -14.75 -3.57
CA VAL A 94 -5.33 -15.25 -4.84
C VAL A 94 -4.09 -16.11 -4.59
N SER A 95 -3.14 -15.62 -3.78
CA SER A 95 -1.90 -16.35 -3.51
C SER A 95 -2.14 -17.62 -2.69
N HIS A 96 -3.11 -17.61 -1.78
CA HIS A 96 -3.55 -18.79 -1.05
C HIS A 96 -4.14 -19.84 -1.99
N ALA A 97 -4.96 -19.43 -2.95
CA ALA A 97 -5.50 -20.33 -3.96
C ALA A 97 -4.37 -20.97 -4.79
N ASP A 98 -3.32 -20.21 -5.15
CA ASP A 98 -2.12 -20.75 -5.82
C ASP A 98 -1.38 -21.78 -4.96
N TRP A 99 -1.27 -21.54 -3.65
CA TRP A 99 -0.69 -22.47 -2.69
C TRP A 99 -1.51 -23.75 -2.54
N VAL A 100 -2.83 -23.66 -2.45
CA VAL A 100 -3.73 -24.82 -2.46
C VAL A 100 -3.58 -25.58 -3.79
N GLN A 101 -3.57 -24.88 -4.92
CA GLN A 101 -3.42 -25.48 -6.25
C GLN A 101 -2.07 -26.19 -6.42
N ALA A 102 -0.99 -25.67 -5.84
CA ALA A 102 0.33 -26.28 -5.87
C ALA A 102 0.40 -27.63 -5.14
N ARG A 103 -0.53 -27.88 -4.20
CA ARG A 103 -0.67 -29.14 -3.45
C ARG A 103 -1.49 -30.19 -4.17
N LEU A 104 -2.23 -29.81 -5.21
CA LEU A 104 -3.03 -30.74 -5.99
C LEU A 104 -2.16 -31.54 -6.96
N LEU A 105 -2.55 -32.81 -7.15
CA LEU A 105 -2.09 -33.64 -8.25
C LEU A 105 -2.66 -33.10 -9.56
N SER A 106 -1.90 -33.23 -10.65
CA SER A 106 -2.42 -32.98 -11.98
C SER A 106 -3.53 -33.96 -12.31
N ASN A 107 -4.52 -33.47 -13.06
CA ASN A 107 -5.61 -34.32 -13.54
C ASN A 107 -5.07 -35.44 -14.43
N PRO A 108 -5.68 -36.64 -14.40
CA PRO A 108 -5.32 -37.72 -15.31
C PRO A 108 -5.54 -37.30 -16.77
N SER A 109 -4.69 -37.76 -17.68
CA SER A 109 -4.88 -37.60 -19.12
C SER A 109 -5.59 -38.82 -19.72
N LEU A 110 -6.47 -38.59 -20.70
CA LEU A 110 -7.09 -39.63 -21.50
C LEU A 110 -6.61 -39.48 -22.95
N ASP A 111 -5.81 -40.43 -23.42
CA ASP A 111 -5.38 -40.51 -24.81
C ASP A 111 -6.25 -41.50 -25.57
N LEU A 112 -6.89 -41.04 -26.66
CA LEU A 112 -7.72 -41.88 -27.54
C LEU A 112 -7.07 -41.97 -28.92
N LEU A 113 -6.68 -43.17 -29.32
CA LEU A 113 -6.05 -43.44 -30.61
C LEU A 113 -6.96 -44.33 -31.45
N LEU A 114 -7.37 -43.83 -32.62
CA LEU A 114 -8.13 -44.59 -33.61
C LEU A 114 -7.22 -44.97 -34.78
N ARG A 115 -6.97 -46.27 -34.96
CA ARG A 115 -6.09 -46.81 -36.01
C ARG A 115 -6.91 -47.48 -37.11
N PHE A 116 -6.61 -47.11 -38.36
CA PHE A 116 -7.20 -47.70 -39.56
C PHE A 116 -6.13 -48.49 -40.33
N PRO A 117 -6.19 -49.84 -40.34
CA PRO A 117 -5.17 -50.65 -41.00
C PRO A 117 -5.23 -50.46 -42.53
N THR A 118 -4.09 -50.13 -43.15
CA THR A 118 -3.96 -49.89 -44.60
C THR A 118 -3.92 -51.16 -45.43
N GLY A 119 -3.55 -52.30 -44.83
CA GLY A 119 -3.50 -53.62 -45.49
C GLY A 119 -4.81 -54.42 -45.48
N GLY A 120 -5.94 -53.78 -45.12
CA GLY A 120 -7.19 -54.47 -44.79
C GLY A 120 -7.18 -55.00 -43.35
N GLY A 121 -8.34 -54.99 -42.70
CA GLY A 121 -8.48 -55.36 -41.29
C GLY A 121 -9.54 -54.52 -40.57
N ARG A 122 -9.74 -54.80 -39.28
CA ARG A 122 -10.68 -54.05 -38.43
C ARG A 122 -9.98 -52.81 -37.85
N SER A 123 -10.69 -51.69 -37.76
CA SER A 123 -10.18 -50.53 -37.03
C SER A 123 -10.00 -50.87 -35.55
N VAL A 124 -9.00 -50.25 -34.92
CA VAL A 124 -8.68 -50.45 -33.51
C VAL A 124 -8.81 -49.12 -32.79
N LEU A 125 -9.57 -49.12 -31.69
CA LEU A 125 -9.64 -48.02 -30.74
C LEU A 125 -8.77 -48.38 -29.53
N GLU A 126 -7.79 -47.54 -29.23
CA GLU A 126 -6.94 -47.64 -28.05
C GLU A 126 -7.21 -46.44 -27.14
N ALA A 127 -7.46 -46.69 -25.86
CA ALA A 127 -7.68 -45.68 -24.84
C ALA A 127 -6.66 -45.85 -23.71
N ILE A 128 -5.91 -44.81 -23.36
CA ILE A 128 -4.92 -44.83 -22.28
C ILE A 128 -5.31 -43.77 -21.27
N VAL A 129 -5.41 -44.16 -19.99
CA VAL A 129 -5.55 -43.20 -18.89
C VAL A 129 -4.22 -43.12 -18.18
N GLY A 130 -3.61 -41.94 -18.11
CA GLY A 130 -2.30 -41.72 -17.49
C GLY A 130 -2.38 -40.78 -16.29
N VAL A 131 -1.69 -41.14 -15.20
CA VAL A 131 -1.43 -40.24 -14.06
C VAL A 131 0.06 -39.96 -13.95
N GLN A 132 0.43 -38.71 -13.64
CA GLN A 132 1.83 -38.28 -13.54
C GLN A 132 2.44 -38.73 -12.20
N LEU A 133 3.27 -39.77 -12.23
CA LEU A 133 3.84 -40.38 -11.02
C LEU A 133 4.94 -39.53 -10.38
N PHE A 134 5.79 -38.89 -11.19
CA PHE A 134 6.89 -38.06 -10.69
C PHE A 134 6.42 -36.77 -10.04
N GLU A 135 5.17 -36.39 -10.26
CA GLU A 135 4.56 -35.22 -9.64
C GLU A 135 4.43 -35.39 -8.12
N LEU A 136 4.20 -36.61 -7.61
CA LEU A 136 4.12 -36.90 -6.17
C LEU A 136 5.35 -36.42 -5.39
N TRP A 137 6.51 -36.41 -6.03
CA TRP A 137 7.79 -36.03 -5.43
C TRP A 137 8.08 -34.52 -5.61
N ARG A 138 7.35 -33.87 -6.51
CA ARG A 138 7.49 -32.44 -6.86
C ARG A 138 6.45 -31.58 -6.16
N ILE A 139 5.28 -32.12 -5.84
CA ILE A 139 4.23 -31.46 -5.04
C ILE A 139 4.78 -30.78 -3.78
N PRO A 140 5.58 -31.42 -2.91
CA PRO A 140 6.06 -30.75 -1.70
C PRO A 140 6.90 -29.51 -2.02
N LEU A 141 7.76 -29.58 -3.05
CA LEU A 141 8.57 -28.43 -3.49
C LEU A 141 7.72 -27.34 -4.16
N ARG A 142 6.71 -27.71 -4.96
CA ARG A 142 5.77 -26.73 -5.55
C ARG A 142 4.98 -26.02 -4.47
N ALA A 143 4.49 -26.76 -3.48
CA ALA A 143 3.75 -26.23 -2.35
C ALA A 143 4.63 -25.28 -1.53
N GLU A 144 5.87 -25.67 -1.21
CA GLU A 144 6.83 -24.83 -0.47
C GLU A 144 7.18 -23.54 -1.24
N VAL A 145 7.35 -23.59 -2.57
CA VAL A 145 7.52 -22.36 -3.39
C VAL A 145 6.29 -21.45 -3.28
N ALA A 146 5.09 -22.01 -3.43
CA ALA A 146 3.86 -21.23 -3.36
C ALA A 146 3.60 -20.68 -1.94
N GLU A 147 4.05 -21.39 -0.90
CA GLU A 147 3.95 -20.97 0.49
C GLU A 147 4.81 -19.75 0.77
N HIS A 148 6.08 -19.77 0.36
CA HIS A 148 6.95 -18.60 0.48
C HIS A 148 6.45 -17.40 -0.34
N ASN A 149 5.83 -17.64 -1.51
CA ASN A 149 5.20 -16.57 -2.29
C ASN A 149 3.96 -15.99 -1.58
N LEU A 150 3.14 -16.82 -0.95
CA LEU A 150 2.02 -16.39 -0.12
C LEU A 150 2.51 -15.54 1.05
N GLN A 151 3.55 -15.99 1.73
CA GLN A 151 4.16 -15.25 2.83
C GLN A 151 4.71 -13.88 2.37
N SER A 152 5.43 -13.84 1.24
CA SER A 152 5.84 -12.57 0.60
C SER A 152 4.64 -11.64 0.33
N THR A 153 3.52 -12.19 -0.14
CA THR A 153 2.30 -11.42 -0.41
C THR A 153 1.69 -10.85 0.87
N ILE A 154 1.63 -11.64 1.95
CA ILE A 154 1.13 -11.20 3.27
C ILE A 154 1.95 -9.99 3.77
N PHE A 155 3.28 -10.09 3.73
CA PHE A 155 4.16 -8.97 4.12
C PHE A 155 3.98 -7.74 3.23
N GLU A 156 3.84 -7.92 1.91
CA GLU A 156 3.60 -6.81 0.99
C GLU A 156 2.28 -6.10 1.26
N VAL A 157 1.20 -6.84 1.51
CA VAL A 157 -0.12 -6.27 1.82
C VAL A 157 -0.08 -5.51 3.15
N ALA A 158 0.52 -6.10 4.19
CA ALA A 158 0.66 -5.42 5.47
C ALA A 158 1.48 -4.13 5.35
N ARG A 159 2.54 -4.13 4.53
CA ARG A 159 3.31 -2.93 4.19
C ARG A 159 2.48 -1.87 3.48
N ARG A 160 1.64 -2.26 2.50
CA ARG A 160 0.75 -1.33 1.78
C ARG A 160 -0.25 -0.64 2.72
N ALA A 161 -0.75 -1.35 3.73
CA ALA A 161 -1.59 -0.74 4.76
C ALA A 161 -0.84 0.36 5.54
N GLY A 162 0.40 0.10 5.95
CA GLY A 162 1.24 1.08 6.63
C GLY A 162 1.55 2.32 5.75
N GLU A 163 1.84 2.12 4.46
CA GLU A 163 2.00 3.22 3.50
C GLU A 163 0.72 4.07 3.38
N ARG A 164 -0.45 3.42 3.27
CA ARG A 164 -1.74 4.10 3.19
C ARG A 164 -2.00 4.97 4.42
N LEU A 165 -1.69 4.49 5.61
CA LEU A 165 -1.83 5.28 6.84
C LEU A 165 -0.91 6.51 6.84
N ALA A 166 0.35 6.33 6.44
CA ALA A 166 1.29 7.45 6.37
C ALA A 166 0.83 8.52 5.36
N ASP A 167 0.34 8.10 4.19
CA ASP A 167 -0.15 9.01 3.15
C ASP A 167 -1.47 9.70 3.59
N THR A 168 -2.38 8.97 4.24
CA THR A 168 -3.60 9.53 4.85
C THR A 168 -3.27 10.57 5.91
N ARG A 169 -2.29 10.29 6.79
CA ARG A 169 -1.86 11.23 7.83
C ARG A 169 -1.32 12.52 7.24
N LYS A 170 -0.50 12.43 6.19
CA LYS A 170 0.03 13.60 5.47
C LYS A 170 -1.08 14.40 4.79
N ALA A 171 -2.00 13.74 4.09
CA ALA A 171 -3.13 14.39 3.44
C ALA A 171 -4.03 15.11 4.46
N TYR A 172 -4.27 14.48 5.62
CA TYR A 172 -5.05 15.07 6.71
C TYR A 172 -4.38 16.34 7.26
N TYR A 173 -3.09 16.29 7.59
CA TYR A 173 -2.37 17.48 8.07
C TYR A 173 -2.24 18.57 6.99
N ALA A 174 -2.08 18.19 5.72
CA ALA A 174 -2.06 19.15 4.62
C ALA A 174 -3.40 19.89 4.50
N ALA A 175 -4.52 19.20 4.69
CA ALA A 175 -5.85 19.81 4.70
C ALA A 175 -6.05 20.75 5.90
N LEU A 176 -5.65 20.35 7.11
CA LEU A 176 -5.66 21.22 8.29
C LEU A 176 -4.81 22.48 8.10
N ALA A 177 -3.58 22.32 7.60
CA ALA A 177 -2.69 23.45 7.34
C ALA A 177 -3.27 24.39 6.28
N ALA A 178 -3.89 23.87 5.23
CA ALA A 178 -4.55 24.70 4.22
C ALA A 178 -5.71 25.52 4.83
N GLU A 179 -6.49 24.94 5.76
CA GLU A 179 -7.57 25.66 6.45
C GLU A 179 -7.02 26.78 7.35
N GLU A 180 -5.94 26.54 8.09
CA GLU A 180 -5.28 27.57 8.89
C GLU A 180 -4.67 28.69 8.01
N LEU A 181 -4.05 28.33 6.89
CA LEU A 181 -3.50 29.28 5.92
C LEU A 181 -4.61 30.12 5.26
N LEU A 182 -5.80 29.56 5.02
CA LEU A 182 -6.96 30.29 4.54
C LEU A 182 -7.41 31.35 5.55
N GLN A 183 -7.42 31.03 6.86
CA GLN A 183 -7.74 32.01 7.89
C GLN A 183 -6.72 33.16 7.92
N ILE A 184 -5.42 32.87 7.77
CA ILE A 184 -4.37 33.90 7.68
C ILE A 184 -4.55 34.76 6.42
N ALA A 185 -4.90 34.16 5.28
CA ALA A 185 -5.17 34.88 4.04
C ALA A 185 -6.38 35.83 4.17
N GLN A 186 -7.43 35.41 4.87
CA GLN A 186 -8.59 36.26 5.18
C GLN A 186 -8.19 37.44 6.07
N GLN A 187 -7.40 37.20 7.12
CA GLN A 187 -6.88 38.28 7.99
C GLN A 187 -6.02 39.29 7.21
N ASN A 188 -5.22 38.81 6.26
CA ASN A 188 -4.40 39.68 5.41
C ASN A 188 -5.26 40.54 4.46
N LEU A 189 -6.31 39.97 3.86
CA LEU A 189 -7.25 40.74 3.03
C LEU A 189 -7.95 41.81 3.85
N ASP A 190 -8.45 41.47 5.04
CA ASP A 190 -9.13 42.42 5.93
C ASP A 190 -8.20 43.57 6.33
N LEU A 191 -6.93 43.28 6.63
CA LEU A 191 -5.92 44.29 6.93
C LEU A 191 -5.63 45.19 5.73
N ALA A 192 -5.42 44.60 4.55
CA ALA A 192 -5.11 45.34 3.33
C ALA A 192 -6.30 46.20 2.86
N ALA A 193 -7.53 45.70 2.97
CA ALA A 193 -8.74 46.43 2.63
C ALA A 193 -8.92 47.67 3.52
N ARG A 194 -8.81 47.52 4.85
CA ARG A 194 -8.88 48.67 5.79
C ARG A 194 -7.79 49.70 5.54
N SER A 195 -6.59 49.25 5.19
CA SER A 195 -5.46 50.13 4.88
C SER A 195 -5.70 50.93 3.59
N PHE A 196 -6.26 50.28 2.57
CA PHE A 196 -6.64 50.93 1.33
C PHE A 196 -7.79 51.93 1.52
N GLU A 197 -8.85 51.55 2.24
CA GLU A 197 -9.99 52.43 2.56
C GLU A 197 -9.54 53.70 3.30
N ALA A 198 -8.67 53.56 4.31
CA ALA A 198 -8.14 54.71 5.05
C ALA A 198 -7.36 55.69 4.15
N ILE A 199 -6.58 55.18 3.20
CA ILE A 199 -5.81 56.01 2.26
C ILE A 199 -6.72 56.64 1.20
N ALA A 200 -7.73 55.92 0.72
CA ALA A 200 -8.73 56.45 -0.19
C ALA A 200 -9.54 57.60 0.45
N ASP A 201 -9.91 57.46 1.73
CA ASP A 201 -10.58 58.52 2.49
C ASP A 201 -9.68 59.75 2.63
N LEU A 202 -8.39 59.57 2.96
CA LEU A 202 -7.42 60.67 3.03
C LEU A 202 -7.24 61.37 1.68
N HIS A 203 -7.21 60.64 0.57
CA HIS A 203 -7.13 61.23 -0.77
C HIS A 203 -8.39 62.02 -1.10
N SER A 204 -9.58 61.50 -0.77
CA SER A 204 -10.85 62.21 -0.96
C SER A 204 -10.93 63.51 -0.14
N ALA A 205 -10.28 63.54 1.03
CA ALA A 205 -10.12 64.73 1.87
C ALA A 205 -9.00 65.68 1.41
N GLY A 206 -8.26 65.33 0.36
CA GLY A 206 -7.12 66.10 -0.16
C GLY A 206 -5.84 66.01 0.67
N ALA A 207 -5.78 65.06 1.63
CA ALA A 207 -4.66 64.85 2.55
C ALA A 207 -3.67 63.78 2.07
N ALA A 208 -4.01 63.00 1.04
CA ALA A 208 -3.15 62.06 0.34
C ALA A 208 -3.20 62.31 -1.17
N ASP A 209 -2.18 61.88 -1.92
CA ASP A 209 -2.16 62.01 -3.38
C ASP A 209 -2.58 60.72 -4.12
N ALA A 210 -2.78 60.83 -5.44
CA ALA A 210 -3.16 59.68 -6.27
C ALA A 210 -2.08 58.58 -6.32
N PHE A 211 -0.83 58.91 -6.03
CA PHE A 211 0.26 57.93 -5.96
C PHE A 211 0.14 57.07 -4.71
N GLU A 212 -0.15 57.66 -3.55
CA GLU A 212 -0.38 56.96 -2.29
C GLU A 212 -1.58 56.00 -2.37
N GLU A 213 -2.71 56.43 -2.97
CA GLU A 213 -3.86 55.55 -3.21
C GLU A 213 -3.49 54.37 -4.13
N THR A 214 -2.78 54.64 -5.22
CA THR A 214 -2.34 53.60 -6.17
C THR A 214 -1.39 52.61 -5.50
N LEU A 215 -0.49 53.09 -4.63
CA LEU A 215 0.43 52.27 -3.87
C LEU A 215 -0.31 51.34 -2.90
N ALA A 216 -1.36 51.83 -2.23
CA ALA A 216 -2.18 51.06 -1.30
C ALA A 216 -3.07 50.02 -2.00
N ARG A 217 -3.49 50.29 -3.24
CA ARG A 217 -4.32 49.39 -4.04
C ARG A 217 -3.62 48.07 -4.38
N GLY A 218 -2.30 48.11 -4.60
CA GLY A 218 -1.50 46.93 -4.96
C GLY A 218 -1.57 45.82 -3.90
N PRO A 219 -1.21 46.07 -2.63
CA PRO A 219 -1.33 45.10 -1.54
C PRO A 219 -2.75 44.54 -1.36
N TRP A 220 -3.79 45.36 -1.50
CA TRP A 220 -5.19 44.90 -1.43
C TRP A 220 -5.53 43.89 -2.55
N LEU A 221 -5.20 44.22 -3.80
CA LEU A 221 -5.41 43.30 -4.93
C LEU A 221 -4.60 41.99 -4.78
N SER A 222 -3.38 42.10 -4.25
CA SER A 222 -2.53 40.93 -3.96
C SER A 222 -3.15 40.03 -2.88
N ALA A 223 -3.67 40.63 -1.79
CA ALA A 223 -4.35 39.89 -0.73
C ALA A 223 -5.66 39.24 -1.21
N GLU A 224 -6.40 39.89 -2.10
CA GLU A 224 -7.60 39.31 -2.72
C GLU A 224 -7.26 38.08 -3.57
N LEU A 225 -6.19 38.16 -4.37
CA LEU A 225 -5.68 37.01 -5.11
C LEU A 225 -5.21 35.89 -4.17
N GLY A 226 -4.48 36.24 -3.11
CA GLY A 226 -4.02 35.29 -2.09
C GLY A 226 -5.16 34.51 -1.43
N LEU A 227 -6.26 35.18 -1.08
CA LEU A 227 -7.45 34.52 -0.53
C LEU A 227 -8.10 33.55 -1.53
N ARG A 228 -8.19 33.93 -2.81
CA ARG A 228 -8.72 33.05 -3.86
C ARG A 228 -7.86 31.80 -4.03
N THR A 229 -6.53 31.95 -4.01
CA THR A 229 -5.59 30.83 -4.06
C THR A 229 -5.74 29.92 -2.84
N ALA A 230 -5.79 30.48 -1.63
CA ALA A 230 -5.93 29.71 -0.39
C ALA A 230 -7.25 28.88 -0.36
N ARG A 231 -8.36 29.42 -0.87
CA ARG A 231 -9.62 28.67 -1.00
C ARG A 231 -9.49 27.47 -1.92
N MET A 232 -8.80 27.64 -3.06
CA MET A 232 -8.52 26.55 -3.98
C MET A 232 -7.59 25.51 -3.34
N GLU A 233 -6.58 25.92 -2.57
CA GLU A 233 -5.68 25.01 -1.87
C GLU A 233 -6.40 24.16 -0.83
N VAL A 234 -7.32 24.72 -0.04
CA VAL A 234 -8.18 23.94 0.87
C VAL A 234 -9.00 22.91 0.10
N ALA A 235 -9.65 23.32 -0.99
CA ALA A 235 -10.45 22.41 -1.80
C ALA A 235 -9.60 21.29 -2.43
N ASN A 236 -8.35 21.57 -2.81
CA ASN A 236 -7.42 20.56 -3.32
C ASN A 236 -6.98 19.59 -2.21
N ALA A 237 -6.59 20.11 -1.04
CA ALA A 237 -6.11 19.29 0.06
C ALA A 237 -7.22 18.38 0.63
N LYS A 238 -8.47 18.87 0.71
CA LYS A 238 -9.62 18.04 1.08
C LYS A 238 -9.90 16.94 0.05
N ARG A 239 -9.77 17.23 -1.25
CA ARG A 239 -9.94 16.22 -2.30
C ARG A 239 -8.85 15.15 -2.27
N GLU A 240 -7.60 15.53 -1.99
CA GLU A 240 -6.52 14.56 -1.77
C GLU A 240 -6.84 13.66 -0.57
N LEU A 241 -7.30 14.22 0.55
CA LEU A 241 -7.73 13.42 1.70
C LEU A 241 -8.91 12.50 1.34
N ALA A 242 -9.90 12.99 0.58
CA ALA A 242 -11.03 12.19 0.11
C ALA A 242 -10.56 11.00 -0.75
N GLU A 243 -9.57 11.20 -1.62
CA GLU A 243 -8.95 10.14 -2.41
C GLU A 243 -8.28 9.09 -1.52
N GLN A 244 -7.51 9.51 -0.52
CA GLN A 244 -6.88 8.59 0.44
C GLN A 244 -7.92 7.77 1.24
N LEU A 245 -9.11 8.31 1.44
CA LEU A 245 -10.22 7.66 2.13
C LEU A 245 -11.17 6.92 1.18
N SER A 246 -10.98 6.99 -0.14
CA SER A 246 -11.92 6.47 -1.16
C SER A 246 -13.34 7.04 -1.06
N LEU A 247 -13.50 8.31 -0.69
CA LEU A 247 -14.79 8.99 -0.63
C LEU A 247 -15.24 9.45 -2.03
N GLU A 248 -16.46 9.11 -2.43
CA GLU A 248 -17.03 9.52 -3.73
C GLU A 248 -17.78 10.85 -3.69
N HIS A 249 -18.22 11.26 -2.51
CA HIS A 249 -19.07 12.44 -2.32
C HIS A 249 -18.22 13.72 -2.24
N SER A 250 -18.86 14.87 -2.45
CA SER A 250 -18.20 16.16 -2.23
C SER A 250 -17.74 16.28 -0.78
N VAL A 251 -16.48 16.70 -0.60
CA VAL A 251 -15.86 16.92 0.71
C VAL A 251 -15.64 18.41 1.00
N GLU A 252 -16.27 19.31 0.24
CA GLU A 252 -16.12 20.76 0.45
C GLU A 252 -16.58 21.18 1.86
N GLU A 253 -17.66 20.57 2.35
CA GLU A 253 -18.25 20.80 3.68
C GLU A 253 -17.65 19.92 4.77
N LEU A 254 -16.64 19.09 4.46
CA LEU A 254 -16.00 18.22 5.45
C LEU A 254 -15.32 19.07 6.52
N GLU A 255 -15.77 18.98 7.78
CA GLU A 255 -15.12 19.64 8.91
C GLU A 255 -14.00 18.76 9.46
N LEU A 256 -12.82 19.33 9.70
CA LEU A 256 -11.69 18.65 10.33
C LEU A 256 -11.58 19.10 11.80
N THR A 257 -11.56 18.16 12.74
CA THR A 257 -11.64 18.47 14.19
C THR A 257 -10.27 18.50 14.89
N GLY A 258 -9.19 18.19 14.16
CA GLY A 258 -7.82 18.13 14.69
C GLY A 258 -7.09 19.47 14.74
N ARG A 259 -5.82 19.41 15.17
CA ARG A 259 -4.86 20.53 15.14
C ARG A 259 -3.52 20.05 14.63
N LEU A 260 -2.73 20.96 14.08
CA LEU A 260 -1.34 20.66 13.73
C LEU A 260 -0.51 20.41 15.01
N PRO A 261 0.40 19.42 15.00
CA PRO A 261 1.30 19.18 16.12
C PRO A 261 2.30 20.33 16.27
N GLU A 262 2.44 20.86 17.48
CA GLU A 262 3.24 22.06 17.74
C GLU A 262 4.68 21.79 18.18
N LEU A 263 5.00 20.61 18.72
CA LEU A 263 6.33 20.26 19.23
C LEU A 263 6.60 18.76 19.18
N LEU A 264 7.87 18.43 18.98
CA LEU A 264 8.44 17.11 19.20
C LEU A 264 9.31 17.20 20.44
N GLU A 265 8.96 16.46 21.49
CA GLU A 265 9.65 16.56 22.78
C GLU A 265 10.84 15.58 22.90
N ASP A 266 10.89 14.54 22.08
CA ASP A 266 11.84 13.45 22.26
C ASP A 266 13.00 13.44 21.26
N GLU A 267 14.20 13.21 21.79
CA GLU A 267 15.43 13.04 21.02
C GLU A 267 15.45 11.66 20.36
N VAL A 268 15.59 11.62 19.04
CA VAL A 268 15.52 10.39 18.25
C VAL A 268 16.90 9.71 18.18
N ASP A 269 17.04 8.49 18.70
CA ASP A 269 18.23 7.66 18.47
C ASP A 269 18.19 7.03 17.07
N THR A 270 18.81 7.73 16.12
CA THR A 270 18.83 7.34 14.70
C THR A 270 19.41 5.94 14.45
N GLU A 271 20.47 5.54 15.15
CA GLU A 271 21.09 4.23 14.89
C GLU A 271 20.29 3.08 15.53
N ALA A 272 19.61 3.32 16.65
CA ALA A 272 18.63 2.38 17.18
C ALA A 272 17.46 2.19 16.20
N LEU A 273 16.94 3.27 15.60
CA LEU A 273 15.90 3.20 14.58
C LEU A 273 16.36 2.46 13.32
N VAL A 274 17.58 2.68 12.84
CA VAL A 274 18.13 1.93 11.70
C VAL A 274 18.18 0.43 12.01
N LYS A 275 18.64 0.05 13.21
CA LYS A 275 18.69 -1.36 13.62
C LYS A 275 17.29 -1.97 13.68
N GLN A 276 16.32 -1.25 14.25
CA GLN A 276 14.92 -1.67 14.31
C GLN A 276 14.35 -1.85 12.91
N ALA A 277 14.49 -0.85 12.03
CA ALA A 277 13.97 -0.88 10.66
C ALA A 277 14.52 -2.08 9.87
N LEU A 278 15.82 -2.39 9.99
CA LEU A 278 16.43 -3.54 9.32
C LEU A 278 15.90 -4.90 9.82
N GLN A 279 15.26 -4.95 10.99
CA GLN A 279 14.70 -6.17 11.59
C GLN A 279 13.19 -6.29 11.33
N SER A 280 12.44 -5.19 11.45
CA SER A 280 10.98 -5.21 11.42
C SER A 280 10.34 -4.86 10.09
N ARG A 281 11.07 -4.19 9.17
CA ARG A 281 10.46 -3.71 7.92
C ARG A 281 9.92 -4.84 7.06
N LEU A 282 8.64 -4.70 6.72
CA LEU A 282 7.88 -5.72 5.98
C LEU A 282 8.32 -5.89 4.53
N ASP A 283 8.88 -4.87 3.85
CA ASP A 283 9.47 -5.06 2.53
C ASP A 283 10.73 -5.93 2.56
N LEU A 284 11.57 -5.79 3.60
CA LEU A 284 12.73 -6.65 3.77
C LEU A 284 12.29 -8.10 4.06
N GLN A 285 11.25 -8.28 4.87
CA GLN A 285 10.69 -9.61 5.15
C GLN A 285 10.08 -10.25 3.89
N ALA A 286 9.34 -9.48 3.08
CA ALA A 286 8.85 -9.94 1.78
C ALA A 286 10.00 -10.38 0.85
N MET A 287 11.10 -9.60 0.78
CA MET A 287 12.27 -9.98 -0.02
C MET A 287 12.96 -11.25 0.50
N ILE A 288 12.98 -11.49 1.82
CA ILE A 288 13.51 -12.73 2.39
C ILE A 288 12.65 -13.91 1.93
N ALA A 289 11.32 -13.81 2.08
CA ALA A 289 10.38 -14.85 1.63
C ALA A 289 10.52 -15.10 0.11
N ALA A 290 10.68 -14.07 -0.71
CA ALA A 290 10.92 -14.21 -2.14
C ALA A 290 12.25 -14.90 -2.48
N ILE A 291 13.31 -14.68 -1.70
CA ILE A 291 14.60 -15.39 -1.85
C ILE A 291 14.43 -16.87 -1.49
N GLU A 292 13.67 -17.19 -0.45
CA GLU A 292 13.36 -18.57 -0.03
C GLU A 292 12.53 -19.29 -1.09
N ALA A 293 11.49 -18.64 -1.62
CA ALA A 293 10.70 -19.14 -2.74
C ALA A 293 11.59 -19.48 -3.94
N MET A 294 12.51 -18.58 -4.31
CA MET A 294 13.43 -18.80 -5.42
C MET A 294 14.48 -19.90 -5.14
N GLU A 295 14.89 -20.06 -3.88
CA GLU A 295 15.76 -21.16 -3.49
C GLU A 295 15.07 -22.52 -3.64
N THR A 296 13.84 -22.64 -3.19
CA THR A 296 13.05 -23.88 -3.35
C THR A 296 12.67 -24.09 -4.81
N HIS A 297 12.41 -23.02 -5.57
CA HIS A 297 12.19 -23.09 -7.01
C HIS A 297 13.40 -23.67 -7.75
N LEU A 298 14.62 -23.27 -7.39
CA LEU A 298 15.84 -23.88 -7.93
C LEU A 298 15.91 -25.39 -7.63
N ARG A 299 15.53 -25.83 -6.41
CA ARG A 299 15.45 -27.27 -6.09
C ARG A 299 14.40 -27.98 -6.95
N LEU A 300 13.25 -27.34 -7.21
CA LEU A 300 12.21 -27.87 -8.08
C LEU A 300 12.69 -28.01 -9.54
N GLU A 301 13.38 -27.01 -10.09
CA GLU A 301 13.94 -27.07 -11.45
C GLU A 301 14.99 -28.18 -11.58
N ASN A 302 15.81 -28.40 -10.55
CA ASN A 302 16.73 -29.54 -10.49
C ASN A 302 16.00 -30.90 -10.52
N ARG A 303 14.81 -31.01 -9.90
CA ARG A 303 13.99 -32.25 -9.93
C ARG A 303 13.25 -32.44 -11.26
N ARG A 304 13.01 -31.38 -12.03
CA ARG A 304 12.41 -31.47 -13.38
C ARG A 304 13.37 -32.08 -14.39
N ALA A 305 14.68 -31.98 -14.17
CA ALA A 305 15.70 -32.64 -14.98
C ALA A 305 15.54 -34.18 -15.07
N TRP A 306 14.79 -34.80 -14.16
CA TRP A 306 14.54 -36.25 -14.15
C TRP A 306 13.47 -36.71 -15.16
N GLY A 307 12.86 -35.81 -15.93
CA GLY A 307 11.85 -36.12 -16.94
C GLY A 307 10.44 -36.32 -16.35
N ASP A 308 9.50 -36.84 -17.12
CA ASP A 308 8.12 -37.09 -16.66
C ASP A 308 7.76 -38.56 -16.87
N LEU A 309 7.12 -39.18 -15.87
CA LEU A 309 6.62 -40.54 -15.96
C LEU A 309 5.11 -40.53 -15.71
N ALA A 310 4.34 -40.90 -16.73
CA ALA A 310 2.92 -41.20 -16.64
C ALA A 310 2.72 -42.72 -16.63
N ALA A 311 1.78 -43.19 -15.83
CA ALA A 311 1.38 -44.60 -15.81
C ALA A 311 -0.12 -44.74 -15.67
N GLY A 312 -0.68 -45.82 -16.23
CA GLY A 312 -2.06 -46.20 -15.96
C GLY A 312 -2.58 -47.27 -16.92
N PRO A 313 -3.89 -47.56 -16.90
CA PRO A 313 -4.47 -48.61 -17.72
C PRO A 313 -4.61 -48.19 -19.19
N ALA A 314 -4.37 -49.14 -20.09
CA ALA A 314 -4.66 -49.07 -21.50
C ALA A 314 -5.69 -50.13 -21.88
N VAL A 315 -6.64 -49.75 -22.74
CA VAL A 315 -7.68 -50.62 -23.28
C VAL A 315 -7.64 -50.54 -24.80
N GLU A 316 -7.52 -51.69 -25.45
CA GLU A 316 -7.57 -51.85 -26.91
C GLU A 316 -8.87 -52.59 -27.28
N MET A 317 -9.64 -52.04 -28.21
CA MET A 317 -10.88 -52.63 -28.73
C MET A 317 -10.85 -52.68 -30.26
N ALA A 318 -10.96 -53.87 -30.83
CA ALA A 318 -11.05 -54.06 -32.29
C ALA A 318 -12.51 -54.03 -32.78
N SER A 319 -12.79 -53.19 -33.77
CA SER A 319 -14.13 -52.96 -34.32
C SER A 319 -14.78 -54.25 -34.84
N GLY A 320 -15.99 -54.57 -34.35
CA GLY A 320 -16.76 -55.74 -34.79
C GLY A 320 -16.31 -57.10 -34.23
N SER A 321 -15.34 -57.16 -33.30
CA SER A 321 -14.91 -58.40 -32.63
C SER A 321 -15.53 -58.63 -31.26
N GLY A 322 -15.82 -57.55 -30.52
CA GLY A 322 -16.20 -57.63 -29.10
C GLY A 322 -15.03 -57.97 -28.16
N ASP A 323 -13.82 -58.18 -28.67
CA ASP A 323 -12.64 -58.50 -27.87
C ASP A 323 -11.95 -57.22 -27.40
N ALA A 324 -11.92 -57.01 -26.08
CA ALA A 324 -11.17 -55.95 -25.43
C ALA A 324 -9.91 -56.52 -24.77
N ARG A 325 -8.75 -55.89 -25.01
CA ARG A 325 -7.51 -56.18 -24.29
C ARG A 325 -7.25 -55.06 -23.30
N VAL A 326 -6.88 -55.42 -22.08
CA VAL A 326 -6.55 -54.46 -21.01
C VAL A 326 -5.15 -54.76 -20.51
N GLY A 327 -4.32 -53.72 -20.36
CA GLY A 327 -2.96 -53.85 -19.87
C GLY A 327 -2.44 -52.53 -19.27
N PRO A 328 -1.27 -52.56 -18.61
CA PRO A 328 -0.62 -51.34 -18.16
C PRO A 328 0.04 -50.59 -19.32
N ALA A 329 0.01 -49.27 -19.27
CA ALA A 329 0.77 -48.38 -20.12
C ALA A 329 1.68 -47.49 -19.27
N LEU A 330 2.89 -47.26 -19.77
CA LEU A 330 3.89 -46.35 -19.21
C LEU A 330 4.30 -45.36 -20.29
N ASN A 331 4.24 -44.08 -19.97
CA ASN A 331 4.71 -43.00 -20.83
C ASN A 331 5.86 -42.27 -20.11
N LEU A 332 7.08 -42.51 -20.56
CA LEU A 332 8.28 -41.91 -20.00
C LEU A 332 8.84 -40.89 -20.99
N ARG A 333 8.87 -39.62 -20.58
CA ARG A 333 9.56 -38.55 -21.31
C ARG A 333 11.03 -38.54 -20.91
N LEU A 334 11.90 -38.95 -21.83
CA LEU A 334 13.35 -38.99 -21.62
C LEU A 334 13.99 -37.62 -21.98
N PRO A 335 14.61 -36.92 -21.02
CA PRO A 335 15.24 -35.62 -21.25
C PRO A 335 16.64 -35.80 -21.89
N ILE A 336 16.70 -36.05 -23.19
CA ILE A 336 17.97 -36.27 -23.91
C ILE A 336 18.61 -34.93 -24.30
N PHE A 337 17.85 -34.06 -24.95
CA PHE A 337 18.34 -32.77 -25.46
C PHE A 337 18.11 -31.61 -24.48
N ASP A 338 16.99 -31.66 -23.77
CA ASP A 338 16.63 -30.68 -22.75
C ASP A 338 16.51 -31.39 -21.40
N GLN A 339 17.53 -31.21 -20.56
CA GLN A 339 17.62 -31.69 -19.18
C GLN A 339 17.23 -30.59 -18.20
N ASN A 340 16.50 -29.57 -18.66
CA ASN A 340 16.12 -28.39 -17.90
C ASN A 340 17.30 -27.51 -17.45
N GLN A 341 18.49 -27.72 -18.04
CA GLN A 341 19.74 -27.04 -17.64
C GLN A 341 19.65 -25.52 -17.75
N ALA A 342 18.94 -25.02 -18.77
CA ALA A 342 18.76 -23.59 -18.97
C ALA A 342 17.87 -22.97 -17.88
N GLN A 343 16.81 -23.67 -17.44
CA GLN A 343 15.93 -23.17 -16.37
C GLN A 343 16.62 -23.22 -15.00
N VAL A 344 17.45 -24.23 -14.75
CA VAL A 344 18.29 -24.29 -13.54
C VAL A 344 19.23 -23.09 -13.49
N VAL A 345 19.99 -22.84 -14.56
CA VAL A 345 20.90 -21.68 -14.64
C VAL A 345 20.14 -20.36 -14.51
N ARG A 346 18.96 -20.24 -15.14
CA ARG A 346 18.08 -19.07 -14.98
C ARG A 346 17.70 -18.85 -13.52
N ALA A 347 17.23 -19.87 -12.82
CA ALA A 347 16.86 -19.80 -11.42
C ALA A 347 18.07 -19.43 -10.52
N GLU A 348 19.28 -19.93 -10.81
CA GLU A 348 20.49 -19.53 -10.11
C GLU A 348 20.83 -18.04 -10.28
N PHE A 349 20.70 -17.51 -11.49
CA PHE A 349 20.91 -16.08 -11.75
C PHE A 349 19.82 -15.23 -11.09
N GLN A 350 18.55 -15.65 -11.16
CA GLN A 350 17.44 -14.96 -10.48
C GLN A 350 17.63 -14.94 -8.96
N LYS A 351 18.04 -16.06 -8.36
CA LYS A 351 18.40 -16.12 -6.93
C LYS A 351 19.52 -15.15 -6.57
N ARG A 352 20.58 -15.09 -7.38
CA ARG A 352 21.69 -14.13 -7.18
C ARG A 352 21.23 -12.68 -7.32
N GLN A 353 20.35 -12.41 -8.30
CA GLN A 353 19.75 -11.09 -8.50
C GLN A 353 18.93 -10.66 -7.28
N LEU A 354 18.00 -11.49 -6.80
CA LEU A 354 17.18 -11.19 -5.62
C LEU A 354 18.03 -10.92 -4.38
N ARG A 355 19.09 -11.70 -4.15
CA ARG A 355 20.04 -11.45 -3.06
C ARG A 355 20.74 -10.09 -3.17
N LYS A 356 21.07 -9.65 -4.39
CA LYS A 356 21.68 -8.33 -4.62
C LYS A 356 20.67 -7.20 -4.44
N LEU A 357 19.43 -7.40 -4.87
CA LEU A 357 18.34 -6.46 -4.62
C LEU A 357 18.07 -6.32 -3.12
N PHE A 358 18.03 -7.41 -2.36
CA PHE A 358 17.91 -7.37 -0.90
C PHE A 358 19.07 -6.63 -0.22
N GLN A 359 20.32 -6.87 -0.65
CA GLN A 359 21.48 -6.12 -0.15
C GLN A 359 21.36 -4.61 -0.43
N SER A 360 20.89 -4.25 -1.62
CA SER A 360 20.62 -2.85 -1.98
C SER A 360 19.50 -2.27 -1.13
N ALA A 361 18.39 -2.99 -0.96
CA ALA A 361 17.25 -2.55 -0.17
C ALA A 361 17.66 -2.25 1.27
N ARG A 362 18.47 -3.10 1.90
CA ARG A 362 19.00 -2.84 3.25
C ARG A 362 19.79 -1.53 3.35
N VAL A 363 20.59 -1.21 2.32
CA VAL A 363 21.32 0.07 2.28
C VAL A 363 20.32 1.23 2.14
N THR A 364 19.36 1.10 1.23
CA THR A 364 18.30 2.09 1.02
C THR A 364 17.52 2.36 2.31
N VAL A 365 17.01 1.33 2.98
CA VAL A 365 16.32 1.42 4.28
C VAL A 365 17.15 2.20 5.30
N ALA A 366 18.43 1.86 5.43
CA ALA A 366 19.29 2.51 6.40
C ALA A 366 19.54 4.00 6.08
N GLN A 367 19.55 4.39 4.79
CA GLN A 367 19.67 5.79 4.40
C GLN A 367 18.34 6.55 4.50
N GLU A 368 17.22 5.90 4.18
CA GLU A 368 15.87 6.46 4.34
C GLU A 368 15.59 6.83 5.80
N VAL A 369 15.92 5.95 6.74
CA VAL A 369 15.74 6.21 8.18
C VAL A 369 16.61 7.38 8.63
N ARG A 370 17.91 7.39 8.27
CA ARG A 370 18.81 8.50 8.63
C ARG A 370 18.32 9.83 8.07
N SER A 371 18.00 9.88 6.78
CA SER A 371 17.50 11.10 6.14
C SER A 371 16.18 11.57 6.75
N SER A 372 15.30 10.66 7.14
CA SER A 372 14.03 11.02 7.78
C SER A 372 14.25 11.51 9.22
N ALA A 373 15.18 10.92 9.96
CA ALA A 373 15.54 11.35 11.31
C ALA A 373 16.18 12.73 11.31
N ASP A 374 17.10 13.00 10.38
CA ASP A 374 17.71 14.32 10.19
C ASP A 374 16.65 15.39 9.88
N ARG A 375 15.63 15.04 9.08
CA ARG A 375 14.52 15.93 8.74
C ARG A 375 13.64 16.21 9.96
N VAL A 376 13.33 15.19 10.77
CA VAL A 376 12.60 15.35 12.03
C VAL A 376 13.36 16.25 13.00
N GLN A 377 14.65 16.00 13.21
CA GLN A 377 15.49 16.83 14.10
C GLN A 377 15.60 18.28 13.61
N THR A 378 15.77 18.48 12.31
CA THR A 378 15.86 19.83 11.71
C THR A 378 14.55 20.59 11.85
N THR A 379 13.41 19.96 11.53
CA THR A 379 12.09 20.60 11.65
C THR A 379 11.73 20.89 13.10
N ALA A 380 12.06 20.00 14.04
CA ALA A 380 11.89 20.24 15.47
C ALA A 380 12.69 21.45 15.96
N GLY A 381 13.98 21.53 15.61
CA GLY A 381 14.84 22.66 15.97
C GLY A 381 14.36 23.99 15.37
N ASN A 382 13.93 23.96 14.10
CA ASN A 382 13.34 25.14 13.45
C ASN A 382 12.05 25.59 14.14
N LEU A 383 11.18 24.65 14.54
CA LEU A 383 9.91 24.93 15.17
C LEU A 383 10.10 25.53 16.57
N GLN A 384 11.08 25.00 17.32
CA GLN A 384 11.52 25.57 18.59
C GLN A 384 12.04 27.00 18.43
N PHE A 385 12.90 27.26 17.45
CA PHE A 385 13.40 28.61 17.16
C PHE A 385 12.26 29.57 16.77
N TYR A 386 11.32 29.11 15.93
CA TYR A 386 10.17 29.91 15.51
C TYR A 386 9.30 30.35 16.70
N ARG A 387 9.02 29.40 17.61
CA ARG A 387 8.18 29.61 18.80
C ARG A 387 8.87 30.42 19.89
N ALA A 388 10.17 30.18 20.13
CA ALA A 388 10.90 30.79 21.24
C ALA A 388 11.49 32.17 20.91
N GLU A 389 11.90 32.40 19.65
CA GLU A 389 12.64 33.60 19.25
C GLU A 389 11.84 34.46 18.25
N LEU A 390 11.48 33.90 17.10
CA LEU A 390 10.98 34.69 15.96
C LEU A 390 9.58 35.27 16.19
N LEU A 391 8.63 34.44 16.63
CA LEU A 391 7.25 34.87 16.84
C LEU A 391 7.14 35.92 17.97
N PRO A 392 7.72 35.71 19.17
CA PRO A 392 7.71 36.72 20.23
C PRO A 392 8.39 38.03 19.83
N GLN A 393 9.48 37.97 19.05
CA GLN A 393 10.18 39.17 18.57
C GLN A 393 9.29 40.04 17.66
N VAL A 394 8.52 39.41 16.77
CA VAL A 394 7.64 40.13 15.83
C VAL A 394 6.40 40.66 16.54
N GLU A 395 5.84 39.90 17.49
CA GLU A 395 4.74 40.36 18.34
C GLU A 395 5.16 41.58 19.19
N ARG A 396 6.35 41.54 19.80
CA ARG A 396 6.91 42.67 20.53
C ARG A 396 7.15 43.90 19.64
N SER A 397 7.63 43.68 18.41
CA SER A 397 7.84 44.76 17.44
C SER A 397 6.53 45.43 17.02
N LEU A 398 5.46 44.64 16.84
CA LEU A 398 4.13 45.16 16.58
C LEU A 398 3.58 45.97 17.75
N GLU A 399 3.78 45.51 18.99
CA GLU A 399 3.36 46.24 20.18
C GLU A 399 4.09 47.59 20.31
N MET A 400 5.42 47.61 20.12
CA MET A 400 6.20 48.85 20.09
C MET A 400 5.74 49.81 18.98
N ALA A 401 5.42 49.30 17.79
CA ALA A 401 4.89 50.12 16.70
C ALA A 401 3.53 50.75 17.06
N ARG A 402 2.66 50.00 17.74
CA ARG A 402 1.36 50.51 18.23
C ARG A 402 1.55 51.60 19.27
N GLU A 403 2.41 51.38 20.25
CA GLU A 403 2.73 52.38 21.28
C GLU A 403 3.27 53.67 20.65
N SER A 404 4.25 53.55 19.75
CA SER A 404 4.85 54.68 19.03
C SER A 404 3.83 55.46 18.18
N PHE A 405 2.91 54.74 17.50
CA PHE A 405 1.82 55.38 16.76
C PHE A 405 0.86 56.14 17.68
N THR A 406 0.44 55.54 18.81
CA THR A 406 -0.44 56.22 19.78
C THR A 406 0.21 57.44 20.42
N ALA A 407 1.55 57.44 20.56
CA ALA A 407 2.33 58.58 21.02
C ALA A 407 2.59 59.65 19.94
N GLY A 408 2.13 59.44 18.70
CA GLY A 408 2.35 60.34 17.56
C GLY A 408 3.78 60.34 17.01
N GLN A 409 4.60 59.36 17.39
CA GLN A 409 6.03 59.27 17.04
C GLN A 409 6.30 58.44 15.78
N SER A 410 5.32 57.68 15.30
CA SER A 410 5.42 56.88 14.08
C SER A 410 4.13 56.93 13.27
N PRO A 411 4.18 56.82 11.93
CA PRO A 411 2.99 56.81 11.10
C PRO A 411 2.20 55.50 11.26
N LEU A 412 0.90 55.54 10.99
CA LEU A 412 0.02 54.36 11.00
C LEU A 412 0.54 53.23 10.09
N LEU A 413 1.18 53.61 8.97
CA LEU A 413 1.78 52.68 8.02
C LEU A 413 2.82 51.74 8.68
N ALA A 414 3.54 52.22 9.70
CA ALA A 414 4.49 51.38 10.44
C ALA A 414 3.78 50.26 11.21
N VAL A 415 2.59 50.52 11.77
CA VAL A 415 1.77 49.51 12.45
C VAL A 415 1.25 48.48 11.45
N ILE A 416 0.73 48.94 10.31
CA ILE A 416 0.22 48.06 9.23
C ILE A 416 1.32 47.14 8.72
N GLU A 417 2.53 47.67 8.50
CA GLU A 417 3.66 46.87 8.04
C GLU A 417 4.08 45.81 9.07
N MET A 418 4.08 46.14 10.37
CA MET A 418 4.33 45.15 11.42
C MET A 418 3.22 44.10 11.53
N GLN A 419 1.95 44.46 11.31
CA GLN A 419 0.85 43.50 11.27
C GLN A 419 1.00 42.53 10.08
N ARG A 420 1.37 43.06 8.91
CA ARG A 420 1.66 42.25 7.71
C ARG A 420 2.83 41.30 7.96
N GLN A 421 3.90 41.77 8.58
CA GLN A 421 5.05 40.94 8.95
C GLN A 421 4.66 39.82 9.94
N LEU A 422 3.80 40.11 10.91
CA LEU A 422 3.27 39.09 11.83
C LEU A 422 2.47 38.01 11.08
N LEU A 423 1.63 38.39 10.11
CA LEU A 423 0.87 37.43 9.31
C LEU A 423 1.78 36.54 8.45
N GLU A 424 2.83 37.09 7.83
CA GLU A 424 3.82 36.29 7.09
C GLU A 424 4.57 35.31 7.98
N VAL A 425 4.94 35.74 9.19
CA VAL A 425 5.60 34.88 10.18
C VAL A 425 4.65 33.77 10.63
N ARG A 426 3.38 34.08 10.92
CA ARG A 426 2.36 33.05 11.23
C ARG A 426 2.16 32.07 10.08
N ARG A 427 2.16 32.55 8.84
CA ARG A 427 2.08 31.70 7.64
C ARG A 427 3.25 30.71 7.59
N GLY A 428 4.47 31.20 7.79
CA GLY A 428 5.66 30.36 7.87
C GLY A 428 5.64 29.35 9.03
N TYR A 429 5.07 29.74 10.17
CA TYR A 429 4.87 28.84 11.31
C TYR A 429 3.95 27.67 10.97
N VAL A 430 2.78 27.92 10.36
CA VAL A 430 1.84 26.87 9.94
C VAL A 430 2.48 25.92 8.91
N SER A 431 3.20 26.46 7.92
CA SER A 431 3.95 25.63 6.97
C SER A 431 4.98 24.73 7.66
N LEU A 432 5.69 25.25 8.66
CA LEU A 432 6.69 24.50 9.40
C LEU A 432 6.06 23.41 10.30
N CYS A 433 4.91 23.68 10.92
CA CYS A 433 4.14 22.67 11.67
C CYS A 433 3.72 21.51 10.73
N LEU A 434 3.25 21.82 9.53
CA LEU A 434 2.94 20.80 8.52
C LEU A 434 4.19 19.99 8.14
N GLU A 435 5.31 20.67 7.85
CA GLU A 435 6.57 20.00 7.51
C GLU A 435 7.04 19.05 8.61
N ALA A 436 6.93 19.46 9.88
CA ALA A 436 7.24 18.62 11.04
C ALA A 436 6.31 17.39 11.12
N ALA A 437 4.99 17.60 10.97
CA ALA A 437 4.00 16.52 10.99
C ALA A 437 4.24 15.49 9.87
N VAL A 438 4.60 15.96 8.67
CA VAL A 438 4.97 15.12 7.53
C VAL A 438 6.29 14.39 7.79
N ALA A 439 7.30 15.05 8.38
CA ALA A 439 8.58 14.45 8.68
C ALA A 439 8.45 13.27 9.67
N ILE A 440 7.60 13.40 10.69
CA ILE A 440 7.28 12.30 11.63
C ILE A 440 6.63 11.14 10.87
N SER A 441 5.62 11.44 10.06
CA SER A 441 4.92 10.44 9.26
C SER A 441 5.87 9.70 8.30
N ASP A 442 6.84 10.41 7.72
CA ASP A 442 7.89 9.84 6.88
C ASP A 442 8.86 8.96 7.68
N LEU A 443 9.24 9.36 8.90
CA LEU A 443 10.13 8.59 9.76
C LEU A 443 9.46 7.30 10.23
N GLU A 444 8.20 7.35 10.71
CA GLU A 444 7.44 6.15 11.09
C GLU A 444 7.34 5.15 9.92
N ARG A 445 7.06 5.66 8.71
CA ARG A 445 7.05 4.86 7.49
C ARG A 445 8.42 4.27 7.16
N ALA A 446 9.50 5.05 7.31
CA ALA A 446 10.86 4.60 7.04
C ALA A 446 11.32 3.50 8.02
N VAL A 447 10.89 3.60 9.28
CA VAL A 447 11.15 2.59 10.33
C VAL A 447 10.24 1.37 10.18
N GLY A 448 9.01 1.55 9.70
CA GLY A 448 7.99 0.51 9.61
C GLY A 448 7.35 0.20 10.96
N ALA A 449 7.33 1.16 11.88
CA ALA A 449 6.72 1.07 13.20
C ALA A 449 6.34 2.48 13.70
N PRO A 450 5.32 2.61 14.58
CA PRO A 450 5.08 3.86 15.28
C PRO A 450 6.29 4.22 16.14
N ILE A 451 6.60 5.51 16.21
CA ILE A 451 7.69 6.05 17.02
C ILE A 451 7.05 6.54 18.32
N PRO A 452 7.64 6.21 19.49
CA PRO A 452 7.10 6.60 20.79
C PRO A 452 6.97 8.11 20.98
#